data_AF-A0A2B7YR00-F1
#
_entry.id   AF-A0A2B7YR00-F1
#
_cell.length_a   1.000
_cell.length_b   1.000
_cell.length_c   1.000
_cell.angle_alpha   90.00
_cell.angle_beta   90.00
_cell.angle_gamma   90.00
#
_symmetry.space_group_name_H-M   'P 1'
#
loop_
_entity.id
_entity.type
_entity.pdbx_description
1 polymer ?
#
loop_
_entity_poly.entity_id
_entity_poly.type
_entity_poly.pdbx_seq_one_letter_code
_entity_poly.pdbx_strand_id
1 'polypeptide(L)'
;MGTDVEDSGMIPPFPRSAVEALESDGYIVLKGAAITGPILILADDELIPDVLGQITARWECRRREHVPASNPQVANPPIERSPQWKALASQREIIGVTYYHLGTRVVNWNWEYDAGGRGNATGKMNAVKAAGGGLIICNSWLARRLPIPSGEADLYLINFRRRDILGG
;
A
#
# COMPACT_ATOMS: atom_id res chain seq x y z
N MET A 1 -42.56 -2.71 19.44
CA MET A 1 -41.74 -1.81 20.26
C MET A 1 -40.34 -2.41 20.22
N GLY A 2 -39.46 -1.78 19.46
CA GLY A 2 -38.17 -2.35 19.10
C GLY A 2 -37.16 -2.26 20.22
N THR A 3 -36.09 -3.03 20.06
CA THR A 3 -34.73 -2.53 20.25
C THR A 3 -33.90 -3.21 19.17
N ASP A 4 -33.73 -2.50 18.06
CA ASP A 4 -32.60 -2.73 17.16
C ASP A 4 -31.34 -2.63 18.02
N VAL A 5 -30.60 -3.73 18.09
CA VAL A 5 -29.24 -3.70 18.63
C VAL A 5 -28.41 -3.04 17.55
N GLU A 6 -27.99 -1.81 17.81
CA GLU A 6 -27.01 -1.10 17.02
C GLU A 6 -25.78 -2.00 16.89
N ASP A 7 -25.56 -2.51 15.67
CA ASP A 7 -24.35 -3.20 15.26
C ASP A 7 -23.22 -2.19 15.34
N SER A 8 -22.54 -2.15 16.50
CA SER A 8 -21.36 -1.33 16.71
C SER A 8 -20.40 -1.65 15.57
N GLY A 9 -20.13 -0.66 14.70
CA GLY A 9 -19.36 -0.75 13.46
C GLY A 9 -17.92 -1.22 13.64
N MET A 10 -17.76 -2.46 14.08
CA MET A 10 -16.50 -3.16 14.21
C MET A 10 -16.09 -3.62 12.82
N ILE A 11 -15.19 -2.86 12.20
CA ILE A 11 -14.52 -3.28 10.98
C ILE A 11 -13.82 -4.60 11.29
N PRO A 12 -14.09 -5.68 10.52
CA PRO A 12 -13.55 -7.00 10.81
C PRO A 12 -12.01 -6.98 10.77
N PRO A 13 -11.36 -7.90 11.51
CA PRO A 13 -9.92 -7.95 11.59
C PRO A 13 -9.27 -8.09 10.21
N PHE A 14 -8.10 -7.46 10.02
CA PHE A 14 -7.34 -7.65 8.79
C PHE A 14 -7.04 -9.15 8.64
N PRO A 15 -7.40 -9.79 7.52
CA PRO A 15 -7.32 -11.25 7.42
C PRO A 15 -5.89 -11.74 7.67
N ARG A 16 -5.72 -12.78 8.48
CA ARG A 16 -4.40 -13.39 8.74
C ARG A 16 -3.67 -13.75 7.44
N SER A 17 -4.40 -14.24 6.44
CA SER A 17 -3.86 -14.56 5.11
C SER A 17 -3.28 -13.35 4.39
N ALA A 18 -3.79 -12.14 4.62
CA ALA A 18 -3.26 -10.92 4.04
C ALA A 18 -1.98 -10.44 4.75
N VAL A 19 -1.87 -10.67 6.06
CA VAL A 19 -0.61 -10.47 6.81
C VAL A 19 0.45 -11.46 6.31
N GLU A 20 0.10 -12.74 6.24
CA GLU A 20 0.99 -13.80 5.75
C GLU A 20 1.50 -13.50 4.34
N ALA A 21 0.63 -13.11 3.41
CA ALA A 21 1.01 -12.71 2.07
C ALA A 21 1.93 -11.47 2.04
N LEU A 22 1.69 -10.48 2.91
CA LEU A 22 2.53 -9.30 3.00
C LEU A 22 3.91 -9.60 3.65
N GLU A 23 3.99 -10.62 4.49
CA GLU A 23 5.24 -11.12 5.07
C GLU A 23 6.04 -12.00 4.11
N SER A 24 5.36 -12.89 3.36
CA SER A 24 5.99 -13.83 2.42
C SER A 24 6.31 -13.18 1.08
N ASP A 25 5.28 -12.67 0.42
CA ASP A 25 5.32 -12.22 -0.97
C ASP A 25 5.66 -10.72 -1.04
N GLY A 26 5.50 -10.02 0.08
CA GLY A 26 5.85 -8.61 0.21
C GLY A 26 4.78 -7.68 -0.33
N TYR A 27 3.61 -8.16 -0.75
CA TYR A 27 2.52 -7.32 -1.20
C TYR A 27 1.16 -8.00 -1.14
N ILE A 28 0.11 -7.19 -1.24
CA ILE A 28 -1.28 -7.58 -1.44
C ILE A 28 -2.00 -6.53 -2.29
N VAL A 29 -3.10 -6.95 -2.94
CA VAL A 29 -3.98 -6.06 -3.70
C VAL A 29 -5.40 -6.18 -3.16
N LEU A 30 -5.97 -5.05 -2.73
CA LEU A 30 -7.34 -4.95 -2.23
C LEU A 30 -8.22 -4.30 -3.30
N LYS A 31 -9.11 -5.08 -3.90
CA LYS A 31 -10.02 -4.61 -4.96
C LYS A 31 -11.20 -3.85 -4.37
N GLY A 32 -11.53 -2.69 -4.94
CA GLY A 32 -12.69 -1.90 -4.50
C GLY A 32 -12.58 -1.31 -3.09
N ALA A 33 -11.40 -1.39 -2.48
CA ALA A 33 -11.16 -0.94 -1.10
C ALA A 33 -10.98 0.58 -0.96
N ALA A 34 -10.86 1.32 -2.06
CA ALA A 34 -10.98 2.77 -2.04
C ALA A 34 -12.46 3.15 -1.88
N ILE A 35 -12.85 3.52 -0.66
CA ILE A 35 -14.23 3.90 -0.31
C ILE A 35 -14.53 5.36 -0.71
N THR A 36 -13.54 6.23 -0.87
CA THR A 36 -13.79 7.67 -1.04
C THR A 36 -13.98 8.09 -2.50
N GLY A 37 -14.90 9.05 -2.70
CA GLY A 37 -15.06 9.86 -3.91
C GLY A 37 -13.83 10.74 -4.21
N PRO A 38 -13.97 11.90 -4.86
CA PRO A 38 -12.85 12.64 -5.44
C PRO A 38 -11.77 12.93 -4.38
N ILE A 39 -10.68 12.18 -4.46
CA ILE A 39 -9.26 12.50 -4.30
C ILE A 39 -8.82 13.46 -3.16
N LEU A 40 -9.49 14.60 -2.97
CA LEU A 40 -9.23 15.60 -1.93
C LEU A 40 -9.42 15.09 -0.50
N ILE A 41 -10.12 13.98 -0.33
CA ILE A 41 -10.46 13.41 0.97
C ILE A 41 -9.31 12.56 1.55
N LEU A 42 -8.36 12.07 0.74
CA LEU A 42 -7.21 11.28 1.23
C LEU A 42 -6.13 12.12 1.95
N ALA A 43 -6.20 13.45 1.83
CA ALA A 43 -5.31 14.36 2.55
C ALA A 43 -5.66 14.45 4.04
N ASP A 44 -6.94 14.24 4.39
CA ASP A 44 -7.46 14.43 5.75
C ASP A 44 -8.16 13.19 6.36
N ASP A 45 -8.52 12.14 5.60
CA ASP A 45 -9.46 11.14 6.12
C ASP A 45 -8.91 9.98 6.96
N GLU A 46 -9.67 9.76 8.03
CA GLU A 46 -9.73 8.69 9.03
C GLU A 46 -9.81 7.24 8.48
N LEU A 47 -9.84 7.03 7.16
CA LEU A 47 -10.07 5.71 6.54
C LEU A 47 -8.82 4.82 6.39
N ILE A 48 -7.65 5.42 6.18
CA ILE A 48 -6.37 4.68 6.21
C ILE A 48 -6.09 4.13 7.62
N PRO A 49 -6.42 4.87 8.69
CA PRO A 49 -6.44 4.37 10.05
C PRO A 49 -7.25 3.12 10.34
N ASP A 50 -8.14 2.60 9.48
CA ASP A 50 -8.98 1.43 9.85
C ASP A 50 -8.47 0.09 9.33
N VAL A 51 -8.05 0.00 8.05
CA VAL A 51 -7.38 -1.20 7.51
C VAL A 51 -6.01 -1.39 8.17
N LEU A 52 -5.33 -0.28 8.43
CA LEU A 52 -4.17 -0.28 9.29
C LEU A 52 -4.57 -0.12 10.76
N GLY A 53 -5.80 0.07 11.23
CA GLY A 53 -6.13 0.39 12.64
C GLY A 53 -5.62 -0.60 13.68
N GLN A 54 -5.65 -1.85 13.27
CA GLN A 54 -5.10 -2.98 14.02
C GLN A 54 -3.56 -3.02 13.95
N ILE A 55 -2.98 -2.23 13.06
CA ILE A 55 -1.57 -1.99 12.81
C ILE A 55 -1.16 -0.60 13.41
N THR A 56 -1.94 0.49 13.29
CA THR A 56 -1.57 1.93 13.32
C THR A 56 -1.28 2.49 14.69
N ALA A 57 -1.82 1.94 15.78
CA ALA A 57 -1.46 2.39 17.12
C ALA A 57 0.07 2.36 17.32
N ARG A 58 0.75 1.45 16.62
CA ARG A 58 2.19 1.27 16.62
C ARG A 58 2.90 1.81 15.38
N TRP A 59 2.21 2.50 14.47
CA TRP A 59 2.80 2.95 13.19
C TRP A 59 2.66 4.45 13.03
N GLU A 60 3.56 5.02 12.25
CA GLU A 60 3.64 6.43 11.94
C GLU A 60 3.65 6.61 10.42
N CYS A 61 2.92 7.60 9.94
CA CYS A 61 3.03 8.05 8.57
C CYS A 61 4.35 8.80 8.40
N ARG A 62 5.22 8.32 7.51
CA ARG A 62 6.51 8.95 7.20
C ARG A 62 6.46 9.88 6.00
N ARG A 63 5.60 9.58 5.02
CA ARG A 63 5.44 10.38 3.81
C ARG A 63 4.05 10.18 3.25
N ARG A 64 3.42 11.27 2.80
CA ARG A 64 2.25 11.27 1.92
C ARG A 64 2.65 12.02 0.65
N GLU A 65 2.26 11.48 -0.49
CA GLU A 65 2.61 12.09 -1.77
C GLU A 65 1.50 11.87 -2.79
N HIS A 66 1.14 12.97 -3.45
CA HIS A 66 0.32 12.98 -4.63
C HIS A 66 1.24 12.96 -5.85
N VAL A 67 1.04 11.98 -6.71
CA VAL A 67 1.74 11.84 -7.99
C VAL A 67 0.72 12.14 -9.10
N PRO A 68 0.74 13.35 -9.68
CA PRO A 68 -0.21 13.71 -10.71
C PRO A 68 0.01 12.89 -11.98
N ALA A 69 -1.05 12.66 -12.76
CA ALA A 69 -1.01 11.92 -14.03
C ALA A 69 0.01 12.51 -15.02
N SER A 70 0.27 13.82 -14.94
CA SER A 70 1.24 14.54 -15.75
C SER A 70 2.70 14.33 -15.32
N ASN A 71 2.96 13.62 -14.21
CA ASN A 71 4.31 13.41 -13.73
C ASN A 71 5.08 12.47 -14.70
N PRO A 72 6.19 12.93 -15.32
CA PRO A 72 6.95 12.14 -16.28
C PRO A 72 7.55 10.86 -15.69
N GLN A 73 7.72 10.78 -14.36
CA GLN A 73 8.19 9.58 -13.68
C GLN A 73 7.14 8.46 -13.64
N VAL A 74 5.87 8.74 -13.96
CA VAL A 74 4.80 7.73 -14.05
C VAL A 74 4.87 6.92 -15.35
N ALA A 75 5.44 7.50 -16.43
CA ALA A 75 5.53 6.82 -17.72
C ALA A 75 6.56 5.68 -17.73
N ASN A 76 7.68 5.85 -17.01
CA ASN A 76 8.69 4.82 -16.83
C ASN A 76 9.34 4.92 -15.44
N PRO A 77 8.61 4.56 -14.38
CA PRO A 77 9.11 4.68 -13.01
C PRO A 77 10.35 3.81 -12.79
N PRO A 78 11.39 4.33 -12.12
CA PRO A 78 12.53 3.53 -11.73
C PRO A 78 12.10 2.43 -10.77
N ILE A 79 12.92 1.38 -10.67
CA ILE A 79 12.78 0.41 -9.59
C ILE A 79 13.32 1.07 -8.32
N GLU A 80 12.44 1.24 -7.35
CA GLU A 80 12.73 1.83 -6.06
C GLU A 80 12.64 0.78 -4.95
N ARG A 81 13.42 1.02 -3.89
CA ARG A 81 13.43 0.22 -2.68
C ARG A 81 13.84 1.11 -1.52
N SER A 82 13.37 0.82 -0.30
CA SER A 82 13.84 1.55 0.88
C SER A 82 15.37 1.49 0.97
N PRO A 83 16.09 2.60 1.25
CA PRO A 83 17.53 2.55 1.52
C PRO A 83 17.90 1.59 2.66
N GLN A 84 16.96 1.37 3.59
CA GLN A 84 17.13 0.50 4.75
C GLN A 84 16.63 -0.94 4.50
N TRP A 85 16.35 -1.31 3.24
CA TRP A 85 15.67 -2.56 2.91
C TRP A 85 16.31 -3.81 3.51
N LYS A 86 17.64 -3.86 3.66
CA LYS A 86 18.32 -5.03 4.24
C LYS A 86 17.89 -5.26 5.68
N ALA A 87 17.82 -4.18 6.46
CA ALA A 87 17.33 -4.21 7.83
C ALA A 87 15.84 -4.54 7.88
N LEU A 88 15.05 -4.04 6.92
CA LEU A 88 13.62 -4.36 6.83
C LEU A 88 13.37 -5.83 6.42
N ALA A 89 14.19 -6.37 5.51
CA ALA A 89 14.08 -7.72 4.99
C ALA A 89 14.51 -8.79 6.00
N SER A 90 15.36 -8.45 6.97
CA SER A 90 15.77 -9.36 8.04
C SER A 90 14.74 -9.48 9.16
N GLN A 91 13.78 -8.54 9.26
CA GLN A 91 12.70 -8.64 10.24
C GLN A 91 11.64 -9.63 9.77
N ARG A 92 11.21 -10.52 10.67
CA ARG A 92 10.06 -11.39 10.40
C ARG A 92 8.77 -10.58 10.35
N GLU A 93 8.61 -9.67 11.29
CA GLU A 93 7.45 -8.80 11.38
C GLU A 93 7.45 -7.72 10.29
N ILE A 94 6.27 -7.29 9.87
CA ILE A 94 6.11 -6.15 8.98
C ILE A 94 6.46 -4.88 9.77
N ILE A 95 7.42 -4.10 9.29
CA ILE A 95 7.89 -2.88 9.97
C ILE A 95 7.89 -1.62 9.11
N GLY A 96 7.68 -1.77 7.82
CA GLY A 96 7.53 -0.67 6.88
C GLY A 96 6.64 -1.11 5.73
N VAL A 97 5.73 -0.24 5.31
CA VAL A 97 4.83 -0.51 4.19
C VAL A 97 4.61 0.75 3.37
N THR A 98 4.39 0.57 2.09
CA THR A 98 3.92 1.61 1.17
C THR A 98 2.55 1.23 0.65
N TYR A 99 1.64 2.19 0.79
CA TYR A 99 0.28 2.15 0.29
C TYR A 99 0.23 2.91 -1.02
N TYR A 100 -0.40 2.32 -2.03
CA TYR A 100 -0.78 2.98 -3.26
C TYR A 100 -2.29 2.97 -3.37
N HIS A 101 -2.88 4.16 -3.39
CA HIS A 101 -4.28 4.33 -3.71
C HIS A 101 -4.42 4.55 -5.22
N LEU A 102 -5.01 3.56 -5.89
CA LEU A 102 -5.15 3.55 -7.34
C LEU A 102 -6.40 4.33 -7.71
N GLY A 103 -6.25 5.52 -8.29
CA GLY A 103 -7.29 6.54 -8.50
C GLY A 103 -8.66 6.05 -9.00
N THR A 104 -9.06 6.42 -10.21
CA THR A 104 -10.46 6.25 -10.66
C THR A 104 -10.78 4.79 -11.03
N ARG A 105 -12.01 4.33 -10.75
CA ARG A 105 -12.47 2.94 -10.99
C ARG A 105 -12.48 2.51 -12.47
N VAL A 106 -12.37 3.46 -13.39
CA VAL A 106 -12.43 3.20 -14.83
C VAL A 106 -11.05 2.93 -15.44
N VAL A 107 -9.98 3.04 -14.66
CA VAL A 107 -8.60 2.84 -15.12
C VAL A 107 -8.03 1.54 -14.57
N ASN A 108 -7.35 0.78 -15.44
CA ASN A 108 -6.56 -0.37 -15.04
C ASN A 108 -5.14 0.07 -14.69
N TRP A 109 -4.53 -0.62 -13.75
CA TRP A 109 -3.18 -0.32 -13.27
C TRP A 109 -2.30 -1.54 -13.42
N ASN A 110 -1.09 -1.34 -13.92
CA ASN A 110 -0.03 -2.32 -13.93
C ASN A 110 0.98 -1.93 -12.86
N TRP A 111 1.33 -2.86 -11.98
CA TRP A 111 2.35 -2.65 -10.97
C TRP A 111 3.40 -3.74 -11.08
N GLU A 112 4.66 -3.37 -10.96
CA GLU A 112 5.79 -4.29 -11.11
C GLU A 112 6.66 -4.32 -9.87
N TYR A 113 7.14 -5.51 -9.54
CA TYR A 113 8.12 -5.74 -8.47
C TYR A 113 9.19 -6.74 -8.90
N ASP A 114 10.37 -6.64 -8.28
CA ASP A 114 11.49 -7.52 -8.58
C ASP A 114 11.32 -8.88 -7.91
N ALA A 115 11.62 -9.96 -8.63
CA ALA A 115 11.50 -11.35 -8.15
C ALA A 115 12.49 -11.74 -7.05
N GLY A 116 13.46 -10.88 -6.72
CA GLY A 116 14.46 -11.10 -5.67
C GLY A 116 13.90 -11.12 -4.26
N GLY A 117 12.64 -10.69 -4.07
CA GLY A 117 11.95 -10.74 -2.79
C GLY A 117 12.74 -10.04 -1.68
N ARG A 118 12.98 -10.74 -0.57
CA ARG A 118 13.80 -10.24 0.55
C ARG A 118 15.29 -10.15 0.24
N GLY A 119 15.75 -10.76 -0.85
CA GLY A 119 17.15 -10.73 -1.30
C GLY A 119 17.50 -9.49 -2.13
N ASN A 120 18.63 -9.54 -2.82
CA ASN A 120 19.02 -8.50 -3.78
C ASN A 120 18.09 -8.48 -4.99
N ALA A 121 17.97 -7.32 -5.63
CA ALA A 121 17.25 -7.21 -6.89
C ALA A 121 17.90 -8.09 -7.97
N THR A 122 17.06 -8.75 -8.76
CA THR A 122 17.45 -9.70 -9.80
C THR A 122 17.35 -9.09 -11.20
N GLY A 123 16.67 -7.95 -11.34
CA GLY A 123 16.30 -7.34 -12.62
C GLY A 123 15.14 -8.04 -13.31
N LYS A 124 14.61 -9.13 -12.74
CA LYS A 124 13.45 -9.86 -13.28
C LYS A 124 12.18 -9.33 -12.64
N MET A 125 11.33 -8.72 -13.44
CA MET A 125 10.11 -8.08 -12.98
C MET A 125 8.92 -9.03 -13.07
N ASN A 126 8.14 -9.09 -12.00
CA ASN A 126 6.80 -9.66 -11.98
C ASN A 126 5.79 -8.52 -12.12
N ALA A 127 4.74 -8.74 -12.92
CA ALA A 127 3.68 -7.77 -13.14
C ALA A 127 2.37 -8.21 -12.47
N VAL A 128 1.70 -7.26 -11.82
CA VAL A 128 0.42 -7.42 -11.15
C VAL A 128 -0.57 -6.45 -11.78
N LYS A 129 -1.72 -6.96 -12.22
CA LYS A 129 -2.83 -6.13 -12.68
C LYS A 129 -3.73 -5.78 -11.51
N ALA A 130 -4.09 -4.51 -11.40
CA ALA A 130 -5.04 -4.00 -10.42
C ALA A 130 -6.08 -3.11 -11.11
N ALA A 131 -7.25 -3.00 -10.50
CA ALA A 131 -8.29 -2.07 -10.94
C ALA A 131 -8.20 -0.80 -10.10
N GLY A 132 -8.49 0.36 -10.70
CA GLY A 132 -8.64 1.60 -9.97
C GLY A 132 -9.82 1.54 -8.99
N GLY A 133 -9.83 2.46 -8.03
CA GLY A 133 -10.58 2.31 -6.79
C GLY A 133 -10.10 1.13 -5.91
N GLY A 134 -8.90 0.60 -6.19
CA GLY A 134 -8.23 -0.43 -5.42
C GLY A 134 -7.03 0.12 -4.65
N LEU A 135 -6.47 -0.72 -3.78
CA LEU A 135 -5.25 -0.44 -3.04
C LEU A 135 -4.19 -1.49 -3.35
N ILE A 136 -2.93 -1.06 -3.48
CA ILE A 136 -1.77 -1.94 -3.41
C ILE A 136 -1.04 -1.62 -2.12
N ILE A 137 -0.79 -2.63 -1.30
CA ILE A 137 -0.01 -2.50 -0.08
C ILE A 137 1.22 -3.38 -0.28
N CYS A 138 2.39 -2.80 -0.10
CA CYS A 138 3.65 -3.51 -0.28
C CYS A 138 4.59 -3.23 0.87
N ASN A 139 5.35 -4.25 1.25
CA ASN A 139 6.35 -4.15 2.28
C ASN A 139 7.51 -3.29 1.78
N SER A 140 8.04 -2.42 2.64
CA SER A 140 9.09 -1.46 2.28
C SER A 140 10.42 -2.13 1.92
N TRP A 141 10.61 -3.42 2.27
CA TRP A 141 11.72 -4.20 1.75
C TRP A 141 11.54 -4.67 0.31
N LEU A 142 10.36 -4.59 -0.31
CA LEU A 142 10.16 -5.08 -1.68
C LEU A 142 10.63 -4.03 -2.70
N ALA A 143 11.50 -4.44 -3.63
CA ALA A 143 11.92 -3.59 -4.75
C ALA A 143 10.84 -3.56 -5.82
N ARG A 144 10.43 -2.37 -6.26
CA ARG A 144 9.23 -2.18 -7.08
C ARG A 144 9.23 -0.88 -7.84
N ARG A 145 8.34 -0.76 -8.81
CA ARG A 145 8.03 0.50 -9.49
C ARG A 145 6.80 1.16 -8.89
N LEU A 146 6.55 2.43 -9.24
CA LEU A 146 5.24 3.02 -9.05
C LEU A 146 4.20 2.29 -9.94
N PRO A 147 2.95 2.12 -9.47
CA PRO A 147 1.87 1.67 -10.32
C PRO A 147 1.67 2.59 -11.53
N ILE A 148 1.48 2.00 -12.70
CA ILE A 148 1.32 2.69 -13.98
C ILE A 148 -0.14 2.53 -14.43
N PRO A 149 -0.90 3.62 -14.60
CA PRO A 149 -2.26 3.57 -15.10
C PRO A 149 -2.28 3.33 -16.62
N SER A 150 -3.32 2.69 -17.13
CA SER A 150 -3.55 2.51 -18.57
C SER A 150 -4.02 3.79 -19.28
N GLY A 151 -4.23 4.89 -18.55
CA GLY A 151 -4.68 6.19 -19.04
C GLY A 151 -4.32 7.28 -18.04
N GLU A 152 -4.87 8.49 -18.20
CA GLU A 152 -4.61 9.59 -17.27
C GLU A 152 -5.30 9.34 -15.92
N ALA A 153 -4.50 9.09 -14.89
CA ALA A 153 -4.98 8.98 -13.52
C ALA A 153 -3.88 9.34 -12.53
N ASP A 154 -4.29 10.07 -11.49
CA ASP A 154 -3.43 10.38 -10.36
C ASP A 154 -3.21 9.16 -9.47
N LEU A 155 -2.02 9.11 -8.87
CA LEU A 155 -1.63 8.12 -7.89
C LEU A 155 -1.39 8.81 -6.55
N TYR A 156 -1.86 8.19 -5.47
CA TYR A 156 -1.51 8.62 -4.11
C TYR A 156 -0.70 7.53 -3.46
N LEU A 157 0.43 7.90 -2.85
CA LEU A 157 1.26 6.98 -2.11
C LEU A 157 1.51 7.46 -0.69
N ILE A 158 1.51 6.51 0.23
CA ILE A 158 1.72 6.78 1.65
C ILE A 158 2.66 5.73 2.23
N ASN A 159 3.73 6.19 2.87
CA ASN A 159 4.71 5.34 3.52
C ASN A 159 4.44 5.32 5.02
N PHE A 160 4.31 4.13 5.58
CA PHE A 160 4.22 3.91 7.01
C PHE A 160 5.44 3.16 7.53
N ARG A 161 5.78 3.43 8.79
CA ARG A 161 6.80 2.71 9.54
C ARG A 161 6.27 2.38 10.92
N ARG A 162 6.73 1.27 11.49
CA ARG A 162 6.42 0.88 12.86
C ARG A 162 7.29 1.65 13.86
N ARG A 163 6.66 2.24 14.89
CA ARG A 163 7.26 3.11 15.93
C ARG A 163 8.05 2.34 17.00
N ASP A 164 7.59 1.15 17.36
CA ASP A 164 8.09 0.38 18.52
C ASP A 164 9.33 -0.49 18.24
N ILE A 165 9.71 -0.70 16.97
CA ILE A 165 10.86 -1.56 16.60
C ILE A 165 12.18 -0.80 16.47
N LEU A 166 12.15 0.53 16.39
CA LEU A 166 13.37 1.33 16.28
C LEU A 166 13.33 2.51 17.25
N GLY A 167 13.31 2.17 18.54
CA GLY A 167 13.90 3.00 19.59
C GLY A 167 15.36 2.61 19.73
N GLY A 168 16.22 3.25 18.92
CA GLY A 168 17.67 3.17 18.98
C GLY A 168 18.26 4.46 18.45
#